data_AF-R4YPG3-F1
#
_entry.id   AF-R4YPG3-F1
#
_cell.length_a   1.000
_cell.length_b   1.000
_cell.length_c   1.000
_cell.angle_alpha   90.00
_cell.angle_beta   90.00
_cell.angle_gamma   90.00
#
_symmetry.space_group_name_H-M   'P 1'
#
loop_
_entity.id
_entity.type
_entity.pdbx_description
1 polymer ?
#
loop_
_entity_poly.entity_id
_entity_poly.type
_entity_poly.pdbx_seq_one_letter_code
_entity_poly.pdbx_strand_id
1 'polypeptide(L)'
;MNNTIKLLLIFITTQILFGCSATRYISSIFHEEVVLIFTSSSYPDEVFNSKTLPPRQATLIFGPYMPNLGDGGGTFGGDGHSYEGTMEGKEIVALWQVPVKDKVLRYYVRSEPDKGIIRAPREGHSTYSVGVALGPKRVEPTGLTQDQHLSAEISHRNFYNKPILYRWGEWDKLYYATGIFTSAELMEIPRKFYEIQGIAITAEQYNKLYERCNGEWEAVKCFMDESFPNLTPEQLAYIQSRKHSDDDDRLAGKFLKPVEHVNKWL
;
A
#
# COMPACT_ATOMS: atom_id res chain seq x y z
N MET A 1 57.44 -28.79 2.73
CA MET A 1 56.14 -28.17 3.08
C MET A 1 55.27 -29.25 3.72
N ASN A 2 54.95 -29.11 5.02
CA ASN A 2 54.37 -30.16 5.84
C ASN A 2 52.96 -30.55 5.35
N ASN A 3 52.57 -31.83 5.38
CA ASN A 3 51.30 -32.30 4.82
C ASN A 3 50.07 -31.60 5.45
N THR A 4 50.21 -31.17 6.70
CA THR A 4 49.22 -30.36 7.44
C THR A 4 48.97 -29.00 6.79
N ILE A 5 50.03 -28.35 6.28
CA ILE A 5 49.94 -27.03 5.62
C ILE A 5 49.23 -27.17 4.27
N LYS A 6 49.45 -28.28 3.54
CA LYS A 6 48.72 -28.58 2.29
C LYS A 6 47.23 -28.79 2.55
N LEU A 7 46.86 -29.51 3.62
CA LEU A 7 45.47 -29.76 3.96
C LEU A 7 44.74 -28.46 4.36
N LEU A 8 45.42 -27.60 5.13
CA LEU A 8 44.90 -26.30 5.53
C LEU A 8 44.67 -25.38 4.32
N LEU A 9 45.62 -25.37 3.37
CA LEU A 9 45.48 -24.61 2.12
C LEU A 9 44.33 -25.14 1.25
N ILE A 10 44.15 -26.44 1.15
CA ILE A 10 42.99 -27.03 0.44
C ILE A 10 41.69 -26.61 1.13
N PHE A 11 41.62 -26.67 2.47
CA PHE A 11 40.42 -26.28 3.22
C PHE A 11 40.10 -24.78 3.06
N ILE A 12 41.10 -23.90 3.16
CA ILE A 12 40.96 -22.46 2.97
C ILE A 12 40.56 -22.14 1.52
N THR A 13 41.19 -22.77 0.53
CA THR A 13 40.82 -22.58 -0.88
C THR A 13 39.42 -23.11 -1.19
N THR A 14 38.97 -24.22 -0.58
CA THR A 14 37.57 -24.65 -0.69
C THR A 14 36.61 -23.69 -0.01
N GLN A 15 36.93 -23.12 1.15
CA GLN A 15 36.07 -22.12 1.81
C GLN A 15 36.01 -20.81 1.01
N ILE A 16 37.08 -20.43 0.31
CA ILE A 16 37.09 -19.25 -0.57
C ILE A 16 36.35 -19.54 -1.89
N LEU A 17 36.56 -20.71 -2.51
CA LEU A 17 35.92 -21.10 -3.78
C LEU A 17 34.42 -21.43 -3.61
N PHE A 18 34.03 -22.09 -2.53
CA PHE A 18 32.62 -22.35 -2.20
C PHE A 18 31.97 -21.18 -1.45
N GLY A 19 32.72 -20.37 -0.70
CA GLY A 19 32.20 -19.16 -0.04
C GLY A 19 31.90 -18.00 -1.00
N CYS A 20 32.59 -17.94 -2.15
CA CYS A 20 32.31 -16.95 -3.20
C CYS A 20 31.35 -17.44 -4.32
N SER A 21 30.99 -18.72 -4.35
CA SER A 21 30.06 -19.26 -5.38
C SER A 21 28.75 -19.81 -4.81
N ALA A 22 28.68 -20.17 -3.53
CA ALA A 22 27.42 -20.52 -2.88
C ALA A 22 26.50 -19.31 -2.69
N THR A 23 27.03 -18.08 -2.64
CA THR A 23 26.21 -16.85 -2.65
C THR A 23 25.52 -16.60 -3.99
N ARG A 24 26.03 -17.14 -5.10
CA ARG A 24 25.35 -17.11 -6.42
C ARG A 24 24.35 -18.25 -6.64
N TYR A 25 24.41 -19.32 -5.83
CA TYR A 25 23.38 -20.38 -5.84
C TYR A 25 22.28 -20.12 -4.80
N ILE A 26 22.57 -19.32 -3.76
CA ILE A 26 21.58 -18.80 -2.81
C ILE A 26 20.86 -17.55 -3.38
N SER A 27 21.32 -16.95 -4.48
CA SER A 27 20.57 -15.87 -5.14
C SER A 27 19.34 -16.33 -5.95
N SER A 28 18.96 -17.61 -5.88
CA SER A 28 17.67 -18.13 -6.40
C SER A 28 16.48 -17.90 -5.43
N ILE A 29 16.61 -17.00 -4.44
CA ILE A 29 15.55 -16.65 -3.48
C ILE A 29 14.77 -15.39 -3.91
N PHE A 30 14.99 -14.85 -5.11
CA PHE A 30 14.00 -14.01 -5.77
C PHE A 30 12.84 -14.90 -6.23
N HIS A 31 12.12 -15.48 -5.27
CA HIS A 31 10.79 -15.99 -5.53
C HIS A 31 9.95 -14.79 -5.89
N GLU A 32 9.44 -14.79 -7.12
CA GLU A 32 8.37 -13.91 -7.55
C GLU A 32 7.31 -13.89 -6.43
N GLU A 33 7.22 -12.75 -5.75
CA GLU A 33 6.31 -12.61 -4.62
C GLU A 33 4.94 -12.27 -5.20
N VAL A 34 4.06 -13.26 -5.26
CA VAL A 34 2.65 -12.97 -5.54
C VAL A 34 2.03 -12.39 -4.28
N VAL A 35 1.61 -11.13 -4.38
CA VAL A 35 0.90 -10.42 -3.32
C VAL A 35 -0.55 -10.24 -3.73
N LEU A 36 -1.46 -10.72 -2.89
CA LEU A 36 -2.90 -10.49 -3.01
C LEU A 36 -3.23 -9.19 -2.30
N ILE A 37 -3.64 -8.16 -3.03
CA ILE A 37 -3.99 -6.87 -2.43
C ILE A 37 -5.52 -6.75 -2.41
N PHE A 38 -6.09 -6.82 -1.22
CA PHE A 38 -7.51 -6.58 -1.00
C PHE A 38 -7.72 -5.13 -0.55
N THR A 39 -8.56 -4.39 -1.27
CA THR A 39 -8.86 -3.00 -0.92
C THR A 39 -10.30 -2.83 -0.45
N SER A 40 -10.52 -1.90 0.48
CA SER A 40 -11.84 -1.52 0.99
C SER A 40 -11.93 -0.01 1.17
N SER A 41 -13.14 0.50 1.06
CA SER A 41 -13.53 1.82 1.53
C SER A 41 -15.03 1.89 1.63
N SER A 42 -15.51 2.66 2.59
CA SER A 42 -16.93 2.78 2.85
C SER A 42 -17.27 4.15 3.37
N TYR A 43 -17.36 5.15 2.49
CA TYR A 43 -17.87 6.46 2.89
C TYR A 43 -19.41 6.46 2.88
N PRO A 44 -20.05 7.10 3.87
CA PRO A 44 -21.50 7.26 3.88
C PRO A 44 -21.91 8.15 2.72
N ASP A 45 -23.01 7.80 2.08
CA ASP A 45 -23.58 8.57 0.96
C ASP A 45 -22.61 8.77 -0.23
N GLU A 46 -21.64 7.87 -0.39
CA GLU A 46 -20.74 7.83 -1.53
C GLU A 46 -21.53 7.67 -2.84
N VAL A 47 -21.20 8.51 -3.83
CA VAL A 47 -21.90 8.58 -5.11
C VAL A 47 -21.04 7.96 -6.20
N PHE A 48 -21.35 6.71 -6.56
CA PHE A 48 -20.56 5.96 -7.55
C PHE A 48 -20.81 6.37 -9.00
N ASN A 49 -21.99 6.91 -9.32
CA ASN A 49 -22.39 7.26 -10.70
C ASN A 49 -22.79 8.73 -10.81
N SER A 50 -21.93 9.63 -10.33
CA SER A 50 -22.20 11.07 -10.44
C SER A 50 -22.01 11.55 -11.88
N LYS A 51 -22.98 12.33 -12.40
CA LYS A 51 -22.85 13.03 -13.69
C LYS A 51 -22.09 14.35 -13.57
N THR A 52 -22.01 14.89 -12.37
CA THR A 52 -21.46 16.23 -12.10
C THR A 52 -20.06 16.19 -11.50
N LEU A 53 -19.68 15.07 -10.92
CA LEU A 53 -18.39 14.85 -10.28
C LEU A 53 -17.77 13.59 -10.87
N PRO A 54 -16.43 13.53 -11.03
CA PRO A 54 -15.78 12.28 -11.38
C PRO A 54 -16.20 11.18 -10.40
N PRO A 55 -16.42 9.95 -10.88
CA PRO A 55 -16.58 8.80 -9.99
C PRO A 55 -15.35 8.71 -9.08
N ARG A 56 -15.49 7.92 -8.01
CA ARG A 56 -14.44 7.79 -7.00
C ARG A 56 -13.13 7.35 -7.66
N GLN A 57 -12.06 8.10 -7.43
CA GLN A 57 -10.73 7.80 -7.95
C GLN A 57 -9.76 7.63 -6.80
N ALA A 58 -9.01 6.53 -6.84
CA ALA A 58 -7.95 6.25 -5.90
C ALA A 58 -6.70 5.83 -6.65
N THR A 59 -5.56 6.29 -6.16
CA THR A 59 -4.25 5.79 -6.53
C THR A 59 -3.62 5.26 -5.26
N LEU A 60 -3.12 4.03 -5.31
CA LEU A 60 -2.36 3.43 -4.23
C LEU A 60 -1.08 2.90 -4.82
N ILE A 61 0.04 3.33 -4.24
CA ILE A 61 1.34 2.77 -4.45
C ILE A 61 1.69 2.07 -3.14
N PHE A 62 1.55 0.75 -3.14
CA PHE A 62 1.93 -0.08 -2.01
C PHE A 62 3.29 -0.69 -2.31
N GLY A 63 4.35 0.06 -2.01
CA GLY A 63 5.71 -0.28 -2.38
C GLY A 63 5.90 -0.21 -3.90
N PRO A 64 6.34 -1.29 -4.57
CA PRO A 64 6.44 -1.33 -6.02
C PRO A 64 5.09 -1.58 -6.71
N TYR A 65 4.04 -1.95 -5.97
CA TYR A 65 2.74 -2.24 -6.57
C TYR A 65 1.95 -0.96 -6.76
N MET A 66 1.29 -0.86 -7.91
CA MET A 66 0.24 0.11 -8.14
C MET A 66 -1.04 -0.65 -8.50
N PRO A 67 -1.72 -1.24 -7.50
CA PRO A 67 -2.96 -1.95 -7.77
C PRO A 67 -3.94 -1.05 -8.49
N ASN A 68 -4.61 -1.58 -9.51
CA ASN A 68 -5.65 -0.85 -10.21
C ASN A 68 -6.84 -0.67 -9.26
N LEU A 69 -6.86 0.47 -8.57
CA LEU A 69 -7.96 0.83 -7.70
C LEU A 69 -9.04 1.49 -8.57
N GLY A 70 -10.00 0.68 -9.01
CA GLY A 70 -11.25 1.20 -9.56
C GLY A 70 -12.09 1.91 -8.49
N ASP A 71 -13.42 1.84 -8.65
CA ASP A 71 -14.37 2.24 -7.62
C ASP A 71 -14.25 1.30 -6.41
N GLY A 72 -13.33 1.59 -5.48
CA GLY A 72 -13.02 0.75 -4.31
C GLY A 72 -14.13 0.70 -3.23
N GLY A 73 -15.39 0.78 -3.64
CA GLY A 73 -16.55 0.74 -2.77
C GLY A 73 -16.80 -0.67 -2.23
N GLY A 74 -17.04 -0.78 -0.93
CA GLY A 74 -17.56 -2.00 -0.32
C GLY A 74 -16.56 -2.72 0.59
N THR A 75 -16.72 -4.04 0.64
CA THR A 75 -15.90 -4.97 1.43
C THR A 75 -14.56 -5.21 0.75
N PHE A 76 -13.62 -5.86 1.44
CA PHE A 76 -12.31 -6.18 0.88
C PHE A 76 -12.43 -6.98 -0.43
N GLY A 77 -12.00 -6.40 -1.54
CA GLY A 77 -11.95 -7.04 -2.86
C GLY A 77 -10.65 -6.70 -3.57
N GLY A 78 -10.15 -7.59 -4.42
CA GLY A 78 -8.94 -7.32 -5.18
C GLY A 78 -8.35 -8.53 -5.89
N ASP A 79 -7.30 -8.25 -6.65
CA ASP A 79 -6.61 -9.16 -7.56
C ASP A 79 -5.17 -9.45 -7.07
N GLY A 80 -4.54 -10.45 -7.68
CA GLY A 80 -3.15 -10.79 -7.42
C GLY A 80 -2.18 -9.93 -8.24
N HIS A 81 -1.11 -9.47 -7.60
CA HIS A 81 -0.01 -8.73 -8.22
C HIS A 81 1.28 -9.52 -8.04
N SER A 82 2.01 -9.79 -9.13
CA SER A 82 3.36 -10.36 -9.05
C SER A 82 4.41 -9.27 -9.02
N TYR A 83 5.46 -9.48 -8.22
CA TYR A 83 6.63 -8.61 -8.19
C TYR A 83 7.90 -9.40 -7.84
N GLU A 84 9.00 -8.99 -8.46
CA GLU A 84 10.34 -9.50 -8.17
C GLU A 84 11.11 -8.46 -7.34
N GLY A 85 11.31 -8.75 -6.05
CA GLY A 85 12.13 -7.92 -5.17
C GLY A 85 11.66 -7.86 -3.72
N THR A 86 12.38 -7.11 -2.89
CA THR A 86 12.05 -6.95 -1.46
C THR A 86 10.97 -5.90 -1.26
N MET A 87 9.88 -6.29 -0.58
CA MET A 87 8.75 -5.42 -0.23
C MET A 87 8.93 -4.63 1.07
N GLU A 88 9.69 -5.18 2.01
CA GLU A 88 9.83 -4.61 3.35
C GLU A 88 10.49 -3.23 3.30
N GLY A 89 9.95 -2.29 4.08
CA GLY A 89 10.44 -0.91 4.16
C GLY A 89 10.11 -0.06 2.94
N LYS A 90 9.48 -0.61 1.89
CA LYS A 90 9.06 0.17 0.73
C LYS A 90 7.95 1.15 1.10
N GLU A 91 7.98 2.32 0.49
CA GLU A 91 7.06 3.42 0.75
C GLU A 91 5.60 3.03 0.47
N ILE A 92 4.67 3.60 1.25
CA ILE A 92 3.24 3.55 0.97
C ILE A 92 2.79 4.96 0.60
N VAL A 93 2.20 5.12 -0.58
CA VAL A 93 1.54 6.34 -1.01
C VAL A 93 0.11 6.04 -1.38
N ALA A 94 -0.83 6.84 -0.91
CA ALA A 94 -2.19 6.79 -1.42
C ALA A 94 -2.75 8.19 -1.60
N LEU A 95 -3.59 8.36 -2.61
CA LEU A 95 -4.44 9.53 -2.75
C LEU A 95 -5.81 9.06 -3.21
N TRP A 96 -6.86 9.65 -2.66
CA TRP A 96 -8.22 9.28 -3.05
C TRP A 96 -9.15 10.47 -2.99
N GLN A 97 -10.13 10.47 -3.87
CA GLN A 97 -11.27 11.38 -3.84
C GLN A 97 -12.57 10.61 -3.71
N VAL A 98 -13.46 11.13 -2.87
CA VAL A 98 -14.76 10.54 -2.58
C VAL A 98 -15.84 11.56 -2.84
N PRO A 99 -16.64 11.41 -3.91
CA PRO A 99 -17.86 12.19 -4.08
C PRO A 99 -18.92 11.69 -3.09
N VAL A 100 -19.41 12.57 -2.22
CA VAL A 100 -20.59 12.35 -1.37
C VAL A 100 -21.68 13.33 -1.80
N LYS A 101 -22.93 13.11 -1.36
CA LYS A 101 -24.11 13.90 -1.80
C LYS A 101 -23.88 15.42 -1.91
N ASP A 102 -23.16 16.02 -0.96
CA ASP A 102 -23.02 17.50 -0.88
C ASP A 102 -21.60 18.03 -1.16
N LYS A 103 -20.59 17.15 -1.27
CA LYS A 103 -19.18 17.58 -1.40
C LYS A 103 -18.28 16.50 -2.00
N VAL A 104 -17.07 16.90 -2.39
CA VAL A 104 -16.00 15.94 -2.71
C VAL A 104 -14.92 16.03 -1.65
N LEU A 105 -14.63 14.91 -1.01
CA LEU A 105 -13.50 14.76 -0.10
C LEU A 105 -12.28 14.34 -0.90
N ARG A 106 -11.09 14.83 -0.53
CA ARG A 106 -9.82 14.48 -1.17
C ARG A 106 -8.74 14.35 -0.12
N TYR A 107 -8.04 13.23 -0.14
CA TYR A 107 -7.01 12.92 0.84
C TYR A 107 -5.75 12.43 0.16
N TYR A 108 -4.64 12.68 0.83
CA TYR A 108 -3.31 12.21 0.50
C TYR A 108 -2.67 11.55 1.73
N VAL A 109 -2.00 10.42 1.51
CA VAL A 109 -1.23 9.66 2.49
C VAL A 109 0.14 9.36 1.92
N ARG A 110 1.15 9.51 2.78
CA ARG A 110 2.49 8.99 2.57
C ARG A 110 3.03 8.42 3.88
N SER A 111 3.69 7.26 3.83
CA SER A 111 4.43 6.73 4.98
C SER A 111 5.54 7.69 5.41
N GLU A 112 5.87 7.71 6.69
CA GLU A 112 7.10 8.37 7.16
C GLU A 112 8.33 7.55 6.73
N PRO A 113 9.53 8.16 6.73
CA PRO A 113 10.79 7.44 6.56
C PRO A 113 10.86 6.26 7.54
N ASP A 114 11.32 5.10 7.05
CA ASP A 114 11.44 3.85 7.79
C ASP A 114 10.13 3.26 8.35
N LYS A 115 8.97 3.87 8.04
CA LYS A 115 7.63 3.37 8.40
C LYS A 115 6.83 2.95 7.17
N GLY A 116 7.52 2.44 6.16
CA GLY A 116 6.94 1.83 4.97
C GLY A 116 6.25 0.49 5.28
N ILE A 117 6.20 -0.39 4.29
CA ILE A 117 5.53 -1.69 4.39
C ILE A 117 6.23 -2.57 5.44
N ILE A 118 5.47 -2.95 6.46
CA ILE A 118 5.88 -3.96 7.42
C ILE A 118 5.45 -5.33 6.88
N ARG A 119 6.44 -6.18 6.61
CA ARG A 119 6.23 -7.54 6.10
C ARG A 119 5.96 -8.49 7.27
N ALA A 120 4.90 -9.28 7.17
CA ALA A 120 4.66 -10.40 8.09
C ALA A 120 5.35 -11.69 7.59
N PRO A 121 5.68 -12.62 8.50
CA PRO A 121 6.25 -13.92 8.13
C PRO A 121 5.37 -14.67 7.12
N ARG A 122 6.02 -15.37 6.17
CA ARG A 122 5.32 -16.16 5.14
C ARG A 122 4.88 -17.54 5.60
N GLU A 123 5.44 -18.05 6.69
CA GLU A 123 5.10 -19.38 7.24
C GLU A 123 5.13 -20.51 6.20
N GLY A 124 6.03 -20.42 5.20
CA GLY A 124 6.16 -21.42 4.13
C GLY A 124 5.23 -21.23 2.92
N HIS A 125 4.38 -20.21 2.90
CA HIS A 125 3.53 -19.88 1.77
C HIS A 125 4.30 -19.18 0.63
N SER A 126 3.93 -19.50 -0.62
CA SER A 126 4.45 -18.83 -1.83
C SER A 126 3.81 -17.47 -2.06
N THR A 127 2.62 -17.24 -1.50
CA THR A 127 1.86 -15.99 -1.63
C THR A 127 1.77 -15.27 -0.30
N TYR A 128 1.45 -13.98 -0.38
CA TYR A 128 1.24 -13.12 0.78
C TYR A 128 0.05 -12.21 0.53
N SER A 129 -0.64 -11.79 1.59
CA SER A 129 -1.83 -10.97 1.49
C SER A 129 -1.66 -9.62 2.16
N VAL A 130 -2.23 -8.60 1.53
CA VAL A 130 -2.31 -7.24 2.05
C VAL A 130 -3.78 -6.83 2.05
N GLY A 131 -4.28 -6.37 3.19
CA GLY A 131 -5.58 -5.71 3.28
C GLY A 131 -5.36 -4.22 3.46
N VAL A 132 -5.88 -3.38 2.56
CA VAL A 132 -5.79 -1.92 2.63
C VAL A 132 -7.18 -1.30 2.71
N ALA A 133 -7.42 -0.40 3.65
CA ALA A 133 -8.63 0.40 3.68
C ALA A 133 -8.30 1.90 3.55
N LEU A 134 -8.94 2.57 2.60
CA LEU A 134 -8.89 4.02 2.42
C LEU A 134 -10.04 4.64 3.21
N GLY A 135 -9.75 5.16 4.40
CA GLY A 135 -10.76 5.51 5.39
C GLY A 135 -11.25 4.31 6.20
N PRO A 136 -12.44 4.40 6.82
CA PRO A 136 -12.93 3.37 7.72
C PRO A 136 -13.14 2.04 7.00
N LYS A 137 -12.65 0.96 7.62
CA LYS A 137 -12.84 -0.39 7.12
C LYS A 137 -14.29 -0.83 7.31
N ARG A 138 -14.84 -1.53 6.32
CA ARG A 138 -16.17 -2.16 6.39
C ARG A 138 -15.99 -3.66 6.56
N VAL A 139 -16.42 -4.20 7.69
CA VAL A 139 -16.20 -5.60 8.10
C VAL A 139 -17.48 -6.21 8.69
N GLU A 140 -17.51 -7.52 8.84
CA GLU A 140 -18.57 -8.19 9.60
C GLU A 140 -18.43 -7.90 11.10
N PRO A 141 -19.50 -8.10 11.90
CA PRO A 141 -19.38 -7.94 13.33
C PRO A 141 -18.22 -8.79 13.91
N THR A 142 -18.01 -10.01 13.49
CA THR A 142 -16.90 -10.83 14.00
C THR A 142 -15.52 -10.27 13.67
N GLY A 143 -15.38 -9.47 12.60
CA GLY A 143 -14.12 -8.84 12.19
C GLY A 143 -13.67 -7.65 13.03
N LEU A 144 -14.43 -7.26 14.06
CA LEU A 144 -14.06 -6.21 15.01
C LEU A 144 -13.73 -6.80 16.38
N THR A 145 -12.70 -6.25 17.02
CA THR A 145 -12.49 -6.47 18.47
C THR A 145 -13.65 -5.87 19.26
N GLN A 146 -13.81 -6.28 20.52
CA GLN A 146 -14.86 -5.76 21.40
C GLN A 146 -14.79 -4.23 21.55
N ASP A 147 -13.58 -3.66 21.67
CA ASP A 147 -13.41 -2.21 21.77
C ASP A 147 -13.76 -1.48 20.47
N GLN A 148 -13.37 -2.05 19.32
CA GLN A 148 -13.72 -1.48 18.03
C GLN A 148 -15.23 -1.48 17.78
N HIS A 149 -15.93 -2.51 18.25
CA HIS A 149 -17.39 -2.57 18.18
C HIS A 149 -18.08 -1.39 18.86
N LEU A 150 -17.57 -0.93 20.00
CA LEU A 150 -18.18 0.15 20.77
C LEU A 150 -18.20 1.48 20.02
N SER A 151 -17.23 1.70 19.14
CA SER A 151 -17.10 2.92 18.34
C SER A 151 -17.44 2.72 16.86
N ALA A 152 -17.91 1.53 16.46
CA ALA A 152 -18.22 1.23 15.07
C ALA A 152 -19.64 1.67 14.70
N GLU A 153 -19.80 2.13 13.46
CA GLU A 153 -21.08 2.47 12.87
C GLU A 153 -21.69 1.25 12.17
N ILE A 154 -23.01 1.12 12.20
CA ILE A 154 -23.69 0.10 11.40
C ILE A 154 -23.74 0.57 9.95
N SER A 155 -23.02 -0.11 9.07
CA SER A 155 -22.95 0.24 7.65
C SER A 155 -24.01 -0.46 6.80
N HIS A 156 -24.48 -1.64 7.22
CA HIS A 156 -25.48 -2.39 6.50
C HIS A 156 -26.28 -3.33 7.41
N ARG A 157 -27.57 -3.47 7.09
CA ARG A 157 -28.50 -4.38 7.75
C ARG A 157 -29.11 -5.30 6.71
N ASN A 158 -29.36 -6.55 7.10
CA ASN A 158 -30.07 -7.50 6.25
C ASN A 158 -31.57 -7.20 6.17
N PHE A 159 -32.30 -8.03 5.40
CA PHE A 159 -33.75 -7.94 5.24
C PHE A 159 -34.54 -7.96 6.56
N TYR A 160 -34.03 -8.64 7.59
CA TYR A 160 -34.63 -8.71 8.92
C TYR A 160 -34.20 -7.57 9.86
N ASN A 161 -33.63 -6.50 9.30
CA ASN A 161 -33.09 -5.35 10.03
C ASN A 161 -31.96 -5.68 11.02
N LYS A 162 -31.33 -6.87 10.89
CA LYS A 162 -30.17 -7.26 11.70
C LYS A 162 -28.90 -6.63 11.11
N PRO A 163 -28.04 -5.97 11.91
CA PRO A 163 -26.74 -5.51 11.45
C PRO A 163 -25.90 -6.69 10.96
N ILE A 164 -25.38 -6.58 9.74
CA ILE A 164 -24.46 -7.58 9.17
C ILE A 164 -23.11 -7.01 8.78
N LEU A 165 -22.99 -5.68 8.62
CA LEU A 165 -21.71 -5.03 8.38
C LEU A 165 -21.57 -3.78 9.24
N TYR A 166 -20.38 -3.63 9.78
CA TYR A 166 -19.96 -2.50 10.59
C TYR A 166 -18.86 -1.74 9.87
N ARG A 167 -18.75 -0.47 10.20
CA ARG A 167 -17.72 0.42 9.74
C ARG A 167 -16.94 0.94 10.92
N TRP A 168 -15.62 0.86 10.86
CA TRP A 168 -14.76 1.31 11.95
C TRP A 168 -13.50 2.00 11.41
N GLY A 169 -13.11 3.10 12.06
CA GLY A 169 -11.93 3.89 11.74
C GLY A 169 -12.25 5.35 11.49
N GLU A 170 -11.23 6.11 11.13
CA GLU A 170 -11.29 7.54 10.82
C GLU A 170 -11.28 7.77 9.31
N TRP A 171 -11.88 8.88 8.89
CA TRP A 171 -12.13 9.21 7.47
C TRP A 171 -10.90 9.65 6.70
N ASP A 172 -9.86 10.07 7.39
CA ASP A 172 -8.63 10.63 6.85
C ASP A 172 -7.42 9.72 7.11
N LYS A 173 -7.65 8.44 7.43
CA LYS A 173 -6.60 7.44 7.65
C LYS A 173 -6.57 6.39 6.56
N LEU A 174 -5.37 5.93 6.24
CA LEU A 174 -5.15 4.67 5.54
C LEU A 174 -4.86 3.59 6.57
N TYR A 175 -5.59 2.48 6.50
CA TYR A 175 -5.33 1.29 7.29
C TYR A 175 -4.71 0.23 6.40
N TYR A 176 -3.69 -0.46 6.89
CA TYR A 176 -3.20 -1.65 6.18
C TYR A 176 -2.82 -2.77 7.13
N ALA A 177 -3.03 -4.01 6.69
CA ALA A 177 -2.60 -5.21 7.36
C ALA A 177 -1.92 -6.10 6.33
N THR A 178 -0.97 -6.88 6.83
CA THR A 178 -0.10 -7.68 5.99
C THR A 178 -0.04 -9.07 6.68
N GLY A 179 -0.23 -10.17 5.94
CA GLY A 179 -0.26 -11.52 6.52
C GLY A 179 -0.62 -12.62 5.53
N ILE A 180 -0.93 -13.80 6.06
CA ILE A 180 -1.55 -14.88 5.29
C ILE A 180 -3.03 -14.87 5.64
N PHE A 181 -3.86 -14.41 4.70
CA PHE A 181 -5.30 -14.35 4.85
C PHE A 181 -6.02 -14.20 3.51
N THR A 182 -7.28 -14.58 3.50
CA THR A 182 -8.24 -14.32 2.42
C THR A 182 -9.02 -13.02 2.67
N SER A 183 -9.76 -12.54 1.68
CA SER A 183 -10.72 -11.44 1.85
C SER A 183 -11.77 -11.75 2.93
N ALA A 184 -12.31 -12.97 2.97
CA ALA A 184 -13.28 -13.39 3.99
C ALA A 184 -12.67 -13.29 5.41
N GLU A 185 -11.43 -13.74 5.58
CA GLU A 185 -10.75 -13.64 6.86
C GLU A 185 -10.36 -12.21 7.26
N LEU A 186 -10.26 -11.26 6.31
CA LEU A 186 -10.16 -9.82 6.62
C LEU A 186 -11.49 -9.26 7.13
N MET A 187 -12.62 -9.85 6.70
CA MET A 187 -13.96 -9.43 7.06
C MET A 187 -14.45 -10.00 8.38
N GLU A 188 -14.04 -11.23 8.71
CA GLU A 188 -14.61 -12.01 9.82
C GLU A 188 -13.70 -12.16 11.03
N ILE A 189 -12.38 -11.95 10.89
CA ILE A 189 -11.41 -12.15 11.97
C ILE A 189 -10.82 -10.80 12.37
N PRO A 190 -10.87 -10.42 13.67
CA PRO A 190 -10.26 -9.19 14.14
C PRO A 190 -8.75 -9.21 13.89
N ARG A 191 -8.25 -8.17 13.23
CA ARG A 191 -6.84 -8.03 12.91
C ARG A 191 -6.34 -6.65 13.33
N LYS A 192 -5.07 -6.60 13.73
CA LYS A 192 -4.38 -5.34 13.93
C LYS A 192 -4.02 -4.77 12.56
N PHE A 193 -4.50 -3.55 12.30
CA PHE A 193 -4.08 -2.76 11.15
C PHE A 193 -3.05 -1.73 11.61
N TYR A 194 -2.06 -1.49 10.77
CA TYR A 194 -1.24 -0.30 10.83
C TYR A 194 -2.05 0.88 10.31
N GLU A 195 -1.83 2.04 10.90
CA GLU A 195 -2.56 3.27 10.58
C GLU A 195 -1.57 4.30 10.04
N ILE A 196 -1.92 4.94 8.93
CA ILE A 196 -1.17 6.07 8.40
C ILE A 196 -2.12 7.26 8.32
N GLN A 197 -1.77 8.33 9.01
CA GLN A 197 -2.51 9.58 8.98
C GLN A 197 -2.41 10.20 7.58
N GLY A 198 -3.54 10.49 6.98
CA GLY A 198 -3.66 11.28 5.76
C GLY A 198 -3.91 12.74 6.05
N ILE A 199 -3.90 13.53 4.98
CA ILE A 199 -4.17 14.95 5.01
C ILE A 199 -5.15 15.32 3.92
N ALA A 200 -6.09 16.22 4.24
CA ALA A 200 -7.00 16.76 3.26
C ALA A 200 -6.25 17.65 2.27
N ILE A 201 -6.62 17.55 0.99
CA ILE A 201 -6.01 18.33 -0.10
C ILE A 201 -7.07 19.00 -0.97
N THR A 202 -6.68 20.06 -1.67
CA THR A 202 -7.59 20.77 -2.58
C THR A 202 -7.78 20.02 -3.90
N ALA A 203 -8.76 20.42 -4.70
CA ALA A 203 -8.94 19.86 -6.04
C ALA A 203 -7.72 20.14 -6.94
N GLU A 204 -7.13 21.34 -6.84
CA GLU A 204 -5.94 21.73 -7.59
C GLU A 204 -4.73 20.87 -7.21
N GLN A 205 -4.51 20.68 -5.90
CA GLN A 205 -3.45 19.80 -5.39
C GLN A 205 -3.67 18.35 -5.81
N TYR A 206 -4.90 17.84 -5.71
CA TYR A 206 -5.24 16.48 -6.13
C TYR A 206 -4.94 16.25 -7.60
N ASN A 207 -5.41 17.14 -8.50
CA ASN A 207 -5.19 16.98 -9.93
C ASN A 207 -3.70 16.99 -10.28
N LYS A 208 -2.93 17.92 -9.71
CA LYS A 208 -1.48 17.99 -9.89
C LYS A 208 -0.78 16.70 -9.42
N LEU A 209 -1.19 16.16 -8.28
CA LEU A 209 -0.62 14.91 -7.77
C LEU A 209 -1.06 13.72 -8.64
N TYR A 210 -2.33 13.64 -9.02
CA TYR A 210 -2.86 12.57 -9.85
C TYR A 210 -2.16 12.50 -11.21
N GLU A 211 -1.98 13.63 -11.89
CA GLU A 211 -1.22 13.70 -13.15
C GLU A 211 0.22 13.23 -12.97
N ARG A 212 0.85 13.62 -11.85
CA ARG A 212 2.20 13.17 -11.52
C ARG A 212 2.28 11.66 -11.26
N CYS A 213 1.26 11.13 -10.59
CA CYS A 213 1.12 9.72 -10.24
C CYS A 213 0.59 8.82 -11.37
N ASN A 214 0.18 9.37 -12.52
CA ASN A 214 -0.31 8.61 -13.69
C ASN A 214 0.42 9.05 -14.99
N GLY A 215 1.50 9.82 -14.85
CA GLY A 215 2.28 10.32 -15.98
C GLY A 215 3.55 9.49 -16.21
N GLU A 216 4.47 10.00 -17.02
CA GLU A 216 5.76 9.36 -17.33
C GLU A 216 6.66 9.07 -16.11
N TRP A 217 6.28 9.55 -14.93
CA TRP A 217 7.02 9.44 -13.67
C TRP A 217 6.25 8.71 -12.58
N GLU A 218 5.15 8.04 -12.94
CA GLU A 218 4.16 7.35 -12.11
C GLU A 218 4.61 7.04 -10.67
N ALA A 219 5.26 5.90 -10.43
CA ALA A 219 5.72 5.50 -9.10
C ALA A 219 6.95 6.29 -8.60
N VAL A 220 7.69 6.93 -9.51
CA VAL A 220 8.95 7.63 -9.17
C VAL A 220 8.67 8.99 -8.54
N LYS A 221 7.62 9.70 -8.92
CA LYS A 221 7.34 11.05 -8.40
C LYS A 221 5.99 11.17 -7.72
N CYS A 222 5.25 10.09 -7.52
CA CYS A 222 3.94 10.14 -6.85
C CYS A 222 4.07 10.47 -5.36
N PHE A 223 4.30 11.74 -5.04
CA PHE A 223 4.24 12.33 -3.71
C PHE A 223 4.11 13.86 -3.83
N MET A 224 3.61 14.49 -2.76
CA MET A 224 3.57 15.94 -2.65
C MET A 224 4.92 16.50 -2.21
N ASP A 225 5.28 17.67 -2.72
CA ASP A 225 6.49 18.43 -2.36
C ASP A 225 6.16 19.93 -2.22
N GLU A 226 7.14 20.75 -1.83
CA GLU A 226 6.96 22.19 -1.57
C GLU A 226 6.50 23.00 -2.80
N SER A 227 6.63 22.47 -4.01
CA SER A 227 6.12 23.09 -5.24
C SER A 227 4.60 23.01 -5.40
N PHE A 228 3.88 22.31 -4.53
CA PHE A 228 2.42 22.22 -4.62
C PHE A 228 1.76 23.58 -4.35
N PRO A 229 0.70 23.92 -5.09
CA PRO A 229 0.06 25.22 -4.95
C PRO A 229 -0.64 25.33 -3.59
N ASN A 230 -0.60 26.53 -3.01
CA ASN A 230 -1.41 26.93 -1.85
C ASN A 230 -1.30 25.98 -0.64
N LEU A 231 -0.10 25.45 -0.35
CA LEU A 231 0.12 24.59 0.81
C LEU A 231 -0.20 25.32 2.12
N THR A 232 -1.02 24.72 2.96
CA THR A 232 -1.21 25.20 4.34
C THR A 232 0.03 24.88 5.19
N PRO A 233 0.24 25.56 6.33
CA PRO A 233 1.33 25.21 7.25
C PRO A 233 1.28 23.74 7.70
N GLU A 234 0.08 23.20 7.91
CA GLU A 234 -0.13 21.80 8.26
C GLU A 234 0.28 20.85 7.13
N GLN A 235 -0.08 21.16 5.88
CA GLN A 235 0.33 20.39 4.71
C GLN A 235 1.84 20.45 4.49
N LEU A 236 2.46 21.61 4.68
CA LEU A 236 3.91 21.75 4.58
C LEU A 236 4.62 20.90 5.65
N ALA A 237 4.17 20.96 6.91
CA ALA A 237 4.71 20.13 7.98
C ALA A 237 4.51 18.63 7.71
N TYR A 238 3.34 18.25 7.18
CA TYR A 238 3.05 16.88 6.75
C TYR A 238 4.06 16.42 5.70
N ILE A 239 4.25 17.17 4.61
CA ILE A 239 5.20 16.87 3.54
C ILE A 239 6.63 16.73 4.09
N GLN A 240 7.07 17.70 4.90
CA GLN A 240 8.43 17.71 5.45
C GLN A 240 8.70 16.51 6.36
N SER A 241 7.74 16.13 7.21
CA SER A 241 7.87 14.96 8.10
C SER A 241 7.93 13.62 7.34
N ARG A 242 7.49 13.59 6.08
CA ARG A 242 7.41 12.39 5.23
C ARG A 242 8.40 12.43 4.06
N LYS A 243 9.33 13.39 4.07
CA LYS A 243 10.40 13.49 3.07
C LYS A 243 11.37 12.31 3.20
N HIS A 244 11.56 11.58 2.11
CA HIS A 244 12.54 10.50 2.03
C HIS A 244 13.86 11.02 1.46
N SER A 245 14.96 10.31 1.76
CA SER A 245 16.31 10.74 1.41
C SER A 245 16.55 10.90 -0.10
N ASP A 246 15.79 10.16 -0.90
CA ASP A 246 15.89 10.13 -2.36
C ASP A 246 14.89 11.05 -3.07
N ASP A 247 14.03 11.77 -2.34
CA ASP A 247 13.00 12.62 -2.95
C ASP A 247 13.57 13.72 -3.85
N ASP A 248 14.64 14.39 -3.40
CA ASP A 248 15.27 15.45 -4.19
C ASP A 248 15.86 14.89 -5.50
N ASP A 249 16.42 13.69 -5.44
CA ASP A 249 16.97 12.98 -6.59
C ASP A 249 15.87 12.46 -7.53
N ARG A 250 14.75 11.96 -6.96
CA ARG A 250 13.54 11.58 -7.69
C ARG A 250 13.00 12.79 -8.44
N LEU A 251 12.83 13.94 -7.78
CA LEU A 251 12.36 15.19 -8.37
C LEU A 251 13.30 15.73 -9.46
N ALA A 252 14.61 15.67 -9.22
CA ALA A 252 15.65 16.08 -10.18
C ALA A 252 15.78 15.15 -11.40
N GLY A 253 15.06 14.02 -11.44
CA GLY A 253 15.07 13.09 -12.57
C GLY A 253 16.35 12.25 -12.63
N LYS A 254 17.04 12.04 -11.50
CA LYS A 254 18.20 11.14 -11.43
C LYS A 254 17.81 9.66 -11.46
N PHE A 255 16.55 9.37 -11.16
CA PHE A 255 15.96 8.05 -11.31
C PHE A 255 15.47 7.85 -12.75
N LEU A 256 15.56 6.61 -13.24
CA LEU A 256 14.99 6.25 -14.53
C LEU A 256 13.46 6.37 -14.44
N LYS A 257 12.83 6.78 -15.55
CA LYS A 257 11.38 6.68 -15.71
C LYS A 257 10.97 5.21 -15.56
N PRO A 258 9.81 4.91 -14.97
CA PRO A 258 9.24 3.57 -15.01
C PRO A 258 9.22 3.08 -16.47
N VAL A 259 9.72 1.85 -16.69
CA VAL A 259 9.54 1.18 -17.96
C VAL A 259 8.08 0.76 -18.03
N GLU A 260 7.36 1.11 -19.10
CA GLU A 260 5.99 0.63 -19.29
C GLU A 260 5.96 -0.89 -19.14
N HIS A 261 5.16 -1.38 -18.19
CA HIS A 261 4.97 -2.80 -18.01
C HIS A 261 4.13 -3.33 -19.17
N VAL A 262 4.78 -3.71 -20.26
CA VAL A 262 4.14 -4.44 -21.35
C VAL A 262 3.87 -5.85 -20.84
N ASN A 263 2.63 -6.12 -20.44
CA ASN A 263 2.20 -7.47 -20.14
C ASN A 263 2.32 -8.30 -21.43
N LYS A 264 3.36 -9.13 -21.54
CA LYS A 264 3.64 -9.96 -22.74
C LYS A 264 2.62 -11.09 -22.94
N TRP A 265 1.63 -11.21 -22.07
CA TRP A 265 0.63 -12.27 -22.06
C TRP A 265 -0.81 -11.77 -22.31
N LEU A 266 -0.97 -10.51 -22.73
CA LEU A 266 -2.21 -9.95 -23.27
C LEU A 266 -2.14 -9.84 -24.80
#